data_AF-V4R0P4-F1
#
_entry.id   AF-V4R0P4-F1
#
_cell.length_a   1.000
_cell.length_b   1.000
_cell.length_c   1.000
_cell.angle_alpha   90.00
_cell.angle_beta   90.00
_cell.angle_gamma   90.00
#
_symmetry.space_group_name_H-M   'P 1'
#
loop_
_entity.id
_entity.type
_entity.pdbx_description
1 polymer ?
#
loop_
_entity_poly.entity_id
_entity_poly.type
_entity_poly.pdbx_seq_one_letter_code
_entity_poly.pdbx_strand_id
1 'polypeptide(L)'
;MTESNQRTAYIFYIVFTSILVACLAFVWFMSPLGLGFARWPERELLQSIYAGSYYAGIPAILIAKVISPVLFAYRKRKAAYGVPAISIAVFLICVTLILSNVN
;
A
#
# COMPACT_ATOMS: atom_id res chain seq x y z
N MET A 1 15.74 -15.92 20.65
CA MET A 1 15.59 -15.82 19.18
C MET A 1 16.94 -15.35 18.62
N THR A 2 17.65 -16.19 17.85
CA THR A 2 18.98 -15.85 17.29
C THR A 2 18.87 -14.81 16.17
N GLU A 3 19.92 -14.01 15.95
CA GLU A 3 19.92 -12.98 14.89
C GLU A 3 19.67 -13.54 13.49
N SER A 4 20.13 -14.78 13.24
CA SER A 4 19.85 -15.53 12.01
C SER A 4 18.35 -15.73 11.80
N ASN A 5 17.61 -16.20 12.82
CA ASN A 5 16.15 -16.38 12.73
C ASN A 5 15.42 -15.07 12.45
N GLN A 6 15.90 -13.94 12.98
CA GLN A 6 15.28 -12.64 12.78
C GLN A 6 15.48 -12.11 11.36
N ARG A 7 16.65 -12.34 10.75
CA ARG A 7 16.89 -12.02 9.34
C ARG A 7 16.01 -12.85 8.42
N THR A 8 15.95 -14.17 8.64
CA THR A 8 15.11 -15.06 7.83
C THR A 8 13.64 -14.66 7.92
N ALA A 9 13.12 -14.40 9.13
CA ALA A 9 11.74 -13.92 9.32
C ALA A 9 11.48 -12.58 8.61
N TYR A 10 12.43 -11.66 8.64
CA TYR A 10 12.32 -10.38 7.93
C TYR A 10 12.30 -10.57 6.40
N ILE A 11 13.13 -11.45 5.86
CA ILE A 11 13.14 -11.77 4.42
C ILE A 11 11.79 -12.34 3.99
N PHE A 12 11.23 -13.30 4.73
CA PHE A 12 9.88 -13.82 4.43
C PHE A 12 8.82 -12.72 4.50
N TYR A 13 8.88 -11.86 5.53
CA TYR A 13 7.97 -10.72 5.67
C TYR A 13 8.04 -9.76 4.48
N ILE A 14 9.24 -9.34 4.06
CA ILE A 14 9.37 -8.37 2.98
C ILE A 14 8.96 -8.98 1.63
N VAL A 15 9.28 -10.25 1.37
CA VAL A 15 8.85 -10.96 0.15
C VAL A 15 7.33 -11.07 0.10
N PHE A 16 6.71 -11.60 1.15
CA PHE A 16 5.26 -11.76 1.22
C PHE A 16 4.54 -10.43 1.06
N THR A 17 4.96 -9.42 1.80
CA THR A 17 4.31 -8.11 1.75
C THR A 17 4.61 -7.34 0.46
N SER A 18 5.69 -7.68 -0.28
CA SER A 18 5.95 -7.13 -1.61
C SER A 18 5.04 -7.73 -2.67
N ILE A 19 4.82 -9.05 -2.63
CA ILE A 19 3.84 -9.73 -3.49
C ILE A 19 2.44 -9.11 -3.25
N LEU A 20 2.06 -8.95 -1.98
CA LEU A 20 0.78 -8.34 -1.62
C LEU A 20 0.63 -6.91 -2.15
N VAL A 21 1.66 -6.07 -1.99
CA VAL A 21 1.67 -4.71 -2.54
C VAL A 21 1.60 -4.70 -4.06
N ALA A 22 2.34 -5.58 -4.74
CA ALA A 22 2.31 -5.69 -6.20
C ALA A 22 0.90 -6.09 -6.68
N CYS A 23 0.26 -7.08 -6.05
CA CYS A 23 -1.11 -7.47 -6.38
C CYS A 23 -2.11 -6.33 -6.14
N LEU A 24 -2.04 -5.65 -5.00
CA LEU A 24 -2.93 -4.53 -4.68
C LEU A 24 -2.74 -3.36 -5.65
N ALA A 25 -1.50 -2.98 -5.92
CA ALA A 25 -1.18 -1.92 -6.88
C ALA A 25 -1.67 -2.29 -8.29
N PHE A 26 -1.45 -3.52 -8.73
CA PHE A 26 -1.87 -3.99 -10.05
C PHE A 26 -3.39 -3.99 -10.22
N VAL A 27 -4.12 -4.58 -9.26
CA VAL A 27 -5.58 -4.62 -9.28
C VAL A 27 -6.16 -3.21 -9.23
N TRP A 28 -5.59 -2.33 -8.39
CA TRP A 28 -6.04 -0.95 -8.29
C TRP A 28 -5.73 -0.13 -9.54
N PHE A 29 -4.56 -0.34 -10.15
CA PHE A 29 -4.14 0.31 -11.39
C PHE A 29 -5.07 -0.06 -12.56
N MET A 30 -5.47 -1.34 -12.64
CA MET A 30 -6.38 -1.87 -13.66
C MET A 30 -7.87 -1.64 -13.32
N SER A 31 -8.17 -0.99 -12.20
CA SER A 31 -9.53 -0.79 -11.75
C SER A 31 -10.35 0.04 -12.75
N PRO A 32 -11.50 -0.48 -13.25
CA PRO A 32 -12.36 0.25 -14.18
C PRO A 32 -13.03 1.48 -13.54
N LEU A 33 -12.87 1.67 -12.22
CA LEU A 33 -13.35 2.85 -11.49
C LEU A 33 -12.80 4.15 -12.09
N GLY A 34 -11.55 4.16 -12.55
CA GLY A 34 -10.96 5.33 -13.21
C GLY A 34 -11.69 5.75 -14.49
N LEU A 35 -12.26 4.78 -15.22
CA LEU A 35 -13.08 5.02 -16.41
C LEU A 35 -14.52 5.41 -16.04
N GLY A 36 -15.03 4.92 -14.90
CA GLY A 36 -16.36 5.21 -14.39
C GLY A 36 -16.50 6.60 -13.76
N PHE A 37 -15.45 7.15 -13.16
CA PHE A 37 -15.48 8.47 -12.49
C PHE A 37 -15.82 9.63 -13.43
N ALA A 38 -15.54 9.51 -14.73
CA ALA A 38 -15.96 10.49 -15.74
C ALA A 38 -17.49 10.68 -15.80
N ARG A 39 -18.27 9.72 -15.27
CA ARG A 39 -19.75 9.77 -15.24
C ARG A 39 -20.34 10.24 -13.92
N TRP A 40 -19.53 10.47 -12.87
CA TRP A 40 -20.00 10.78 -11.51
C TRP A 40 -19.59 12.19 -11.05
N PRO A 41 -20.18 13.26 -11.62
CA PRO A 41 -19.81 14.64 -11.34
C PRO A 41 -20.16 15.10 -9.91
N GLU A 42 -21.07 14.42 -9.21
CA GLU A 42 -21.56 14.87 -7.89
C GLU A 42 -20.71 14.39 -6.70
N ARG A 43 -19.60 13.68 -6.94
CA ARG A 43 -18.80 13.02 -5.88
C ARG A 43 -17.33 13.47 -5.87
N GLU A 44 -17.09 14.77 -5.85
CA GLU A 44 -15.75 15.39 -5.86
C GLU A 44 -14.80 14.87 -4.76
N LEU A 45 -15.32 14.62 -3.55
CA LEU A 45 -14.52 14.06 -2.45
C LEU A 45 -13.99 12.66 -2.80
N LEU A 46 -14.82 11.80 -3.38
CA LEU A 46 -14.45 10.44 -3.78
C LEU A 46 -13.49 10.42 -4.96
N GLN A 47 -13.67 11.34 -5.91
CA GLN A 47 -12.71 11.54 -6.99
C GLN A 47 -11.33 11.96 -6.44
N SER A 48 -11.30 12.85 -5.45
CA SER A 48 -10.06 13.29 -4.79
C SER A 48 -9.37 12.16 -4.03
N ILE A 49 -10.13 11.34 -3.29
CA ILE A 49 -9.60 10.16 -2.59
C ILE A 49 -9.09 9.11 -3.59
N TYR A 50 -9.81 8.91 -4.71
CA TYR A 50 -9.36 8.04 -5.79
C TYR A 50 -8.06 8.54 -6.42
N ALA A 51 -8.01 9.79 -6.85
CA ALA A 51 -6.81 10.42 -7.41
C ALA A 51 -5.63 10.33 -6.42
N GLY A 52 -5.87 10.63 -5.14
CA GLY A 52 -4.86 10.48 -4.08
C GLY A 52 -4.36 9.04 -3.96
N SER A 53 -5.26 8.05 -3.90
CA SER A 53 -4.88 6.63 -3.81
C SER A 53 -4.14 6.12 -5.05
N TYR A 54 -4.49 6.62 -6.25
CA TYR A 54 -3.92 6.20 -7.51
C TYR A 54 -2.55 6.84 -7.75
N TYR A 55 -2.48 8.18 -7.68
CA TYR A 55 -1.26 8.94 -7.98
C TYR A 55 -0.27 8.99 -6.83
N ALA A 56 -0.74 9.02 -5.58
CA ALA A 56 0.15 9.09 -4.41
C ALA A 56 0.20 7.76 -3.63
N GLY A 57 -0.92 7.02 -3.55
CA GLY A 57 -1.00 5.77 -2.81
C GLY A 57 -0.11 4.66 -3.38
N ILE A 58 -0.12 4.47 -4.72
CA ILE A 58 0.73 3.46 -5.38
C ILE A 58 2.23 3.78 -5.21
N PRO A 59 2.72 5.01 -5.46
CA PRO A 59 4.11 5.35 -5.15
C PRO A 59 4.45 5.23 -3.66
N ALA A 60 3.54 5.62 -2.75
CA ALA A 60 3.78 5.55 -1.31
C ALA A 60 4.00 4.11 -0.81
N ILE A 61 3.18 3.14 -1.26
CA ILE A 61 3.35 1.73 -0.88
C ILE A 61 4.64 1.12 -1.46
N LEU A 62 5.07 1.57 -2.64
CA LEU A 62 6.34 1.15 -3.24
C LEU A 62 7.54 1.75 -2.50
N ILE A 63 7.51 3.05 -2.20
CA ILE A 63 8.56 3.75 -1.43
C ILE A 63 8.70 3.12 -0.03
N ALA A 64 7.59 2.77 0.63
CA ALA A 64 7.61 2.08 1.90
C ALA A 64 8.36 0.73 1.85
N LYS A 65 8.35 0.03 0.71
CA LYS A 65 9.14 -1.20 0.51
C LYS A 65 10.62 -0.94 0.37
N VAL A 66 11.02 0.18 -0.23
CA VAL A 66 12.43 0.57 -0.34
C VAL A 66 12.96 1.07 1.01
N ILE A 67 12.14 1.80 1.78
CA ILE A 67 12.53 2.35 3.08
C ILE A 67 12.65 1.24 4.16
N SER A 68 11.81 0.20 4.10
CA SER A 68 11.82 -0.89 5.08
C SER A 68 13.20 -1.57 5.28
N PRO A 69 13.91 -2.04 4.23
CA PRO A 69 15.21 -2.68 4.38
C PRO A 69 16.28 -1.71 4.87
N VAL A 70 16.18 -0.44 4.49
CA VAL A 70 17.04 0.63 5.01
C VAL A 70 16.85 0.76 6.53
N LEU A 71 15.61 0.85 7.01
CA LEU A 71 15.31 0.91 8.45
C LEU A 71 15.75 -0.36 9.21
N PHE A 72 15.65 -1.52 8.56
CA PHE A 72 16.13 -2.78 9.14
C PHE A 72 17.67 -2.78 9.29
N ALA A 73 18.40 -2.26 8.31
CA ALA A 73 19.85 -2.11 8.35
C ALA A 73 20.32 -1.18 9.49
N TYR A 74 19.59 -0.08 9.73
CA TYR A 74 19.83 0.84 10.86
C TYR A 74 19.34 0.31 12.22
N ARG A 75 19.02 -0.99 12.34
CA ARG A 75 18.50 -1.63 13.56
C ARG A 75 17.18 -1.04 14.09
N LYS A 76 16.46 -0.23 13.29
CA LYS A 76 15.14 0.34 13.63
C LYS A 76 14.03 -0.66 13.33
N ARG A 77 14.08 -1.83 13.96
CA ARG A 77 13.21 -2.99 13.65
C ARG A 77 11.72 -2.66 13.71
N LYS A 78 11.24 -1.97 14.75
CA LYS A 78 9.82 -1.59 14.87
C LYS A 78 9.33 -0.77 13.66
N ALA A 79 10.16 0.17 13.18
CA ALA A 79 9.82 0.99 12.03
C ALA A 79 9.93 0.20 10.70
N ALA A 80 10.90 -0.72 10.59
CA ALA A 80 11.07 -1.57 9.42
C ALA A 80 9.83 -2.45 9.13
N TYR A 81 9.17 -2.98 10.16
CA TYR A 81 7.90 -3.71 10.02
C TYR A 81 6.68 -2.79 10.01
N GLY A 82 6.71 -1.70 10.78
CA GLY A 82 5.58 -0.78 10.92
C GLY A 82 5.29 0.01 9.65
N VAL A 83 6.31 0.55 8.98
CA VAL A 83 6.15 1.41 7.79
C VAL A 83 5.41 0.69 6.67
N PRO A 84 5.80 -0.53 6.23
CA PRO A 84 5.07 -1.25 5.21
C PRO A 84 3.66 -1.63 5.63
N ALA A 85 3.47 -2.04 6.88
CA ALA A 85 2.15 -2.43 7.40
C ALA A 85 1.17 -1.25 7.41
N ILE A 86 1.62 -0.09 7.89
CA ILE A 86 0.82 1.15 7.92
C ILE A 86 0.50 1.61 6.50
N SER A 87 1.48 1.63 5.59
CA SER A 87 1.24 2.03 4.20
C SER A 87 0.23 1.11 3.50
N ILE A 88 0.32 -0.21 3.70
CA ILE A 88 -0.67 -1.17 3.19
C ILE A 88 -2.06 -0.89 3.80
N ALA A 89 -2.14 -0.71 5.12
CA ALA A 89 -3.41 -0.47 5.81
C ALA A 89 -4.09 0.82 5.34
N VAL A 90 -3.34 1.92 5.22
CA VAL A 90 -3.84 3.20 4.71
C VAL A 90 -4.33 3.05 3.27
N PHE A 91 -3.56 2.37 2.42
CA PHE A 91 -3.97 2.11 1.04
C PHE A 91 -5.27 1.29 0.98
N LEU A 92 -5.37 0.22 1.78
CA LEU A 92 -6.59 -0.59 1.88
C LEU A 92 -7.79 0.20 2.39
N ILE A 93 -7.61 1.11 3.35
CA ILE A 93 -8.68 1.99 3.84
C ILE A 93 -9.18 2.89 2.70
N CYS A 94 -8.27 3.52 1.94
CA CYS A 94 -8.66 4.34 0.79
C CYS A 94 -9.45 3.53 -0.26
N VAL A 95 -8.96 2.34 -0.60
CA VAL A 95 -9.61 1.42 -1.54
C VAL A 95 -10.99 1.01 -1.04
N THR A 96 -11.10 0.62 0.23
CA THR A 96 -12.35 0.16 0.84
C THR A 96 -13.39 1.28 0.89
N LEU A 97 -12.97 2.50 1.25
CA LEU A 97 -13.83 3.68 1.30
C LEU A 97 -14.39 4.03 -0.08
N ILE A 98 -13.57 3.89 -1.12
CA ILE A 98 -14.04 4.07 -2.51
C ILE A 98 -15.03 2.97 -2.88
N LEU A 99 -14.67 1.70 -2.70
CA LEU A 99 -15.53 0.57 -3.06
C LEU A 99 -16.87 0.57 -2.32
N SER A 100 -16.89 0.93 -1.03
CA SER A 100 -18.11 0.98 -0.21
C SER A 100 -19.08 2.08 -0.64
N ASN A 101 -18.59 3.11 -1.32
CA ASN A 101 -19.38 4.25 -1.79
C ASN A 101 -19.66 4.18 -3.29
N VAL A 102 -19.14 3.16 -3.99
CA VAL A 102 -19.40 2.93 -5.41
C VAL A 102 -20.52 1.90 -5.64
N ASN A 103 -20.80 1.03 -4.67
CA ASN A 103 -22.05 0.26 -4.62
C ASN A 103 -23.24 1.14 -4.22
#